data_AF-A0AAJ5YW09-F1
#
_entry.id   AF-A0AAJ5YW09-F1
#
_cell.length_a   1.000
_cell.length_b   1.000
_cell.length_c   1.000
_cell.angle_alpha   90.00
_cell.angle_beta   90.00
_cell.angle_gamma   90.00
#
_symmetry.space_group_name_H-M   'P 1'
#
loop_
_entity.id
_entity.type
_entity.pdbx_description
1 polymer ?
#
loop_
_entity_poly.entity_id
_entity_poly.type
_entity_poly.pdbx_seq_one_letter_code
_entity_poly.pdbx_strand_id
1 'polypeptide(L)'
;MAPPTTKSKKSSQDNINSKLQLVIKSGKVSLGVQSTLKNLRQGRAKLVMISSNTPPLRKSEIEYYAMLSKTAVHHYQGSNIALGTAAGKLFRVGVLTVLDAGDSDLLTTVAN
;
A
#
# COMPACT_ATOMS: atom_id res chain seq x y z
N MET A 1 7.58 8.22 -33.23
CA MET A 1 6.30 7.84 -32.61
C MET A 1 6.48 7.92 -31.10
N ALA A 2 6.10 9.03 -30.48
CA ALA A 2 6.23 9.20 -29.02
C ALA A 2 5.08 8.47 -28.30
N PRO A 3 5.32 7.80 -27.15
CA PRO A 3 4.27 7.11 -26.41
C PRO A 3 3.28 8.13 -25.80
N PRO A 4 1.99 7.78 -25.66
CA PRO A 4 0.99 8.70 -25.16
C PRO A 4 1.16 8.86 -23.64
N THR A 5 1.47 10.07 -23.18
CA THR A 5 1.47 10.39 -21.75
C THR A 5 0.03 10.51 -21.25
N THR A 6 -0.46 9.48 -20.56
CA THR A 6 -1.77 9.42 -19.89
C THR A 6 -1.89 10.50 -18.81
N LYS A 7 -2.61 11.59 -19.10
CA LYS A 7 -2.85 12.73 -18.19
C LYS A 7 -4.03 12.56 -17.21
N SER A 8 -4.55 11.34 -16.99
CA SER A 8 -5.75 11.11 -16.15
C SER A 8 -5.50 10.61 -14.71
N LYS A 9 -4.25 10.31 -14.31
CA LYS A 9 -3.94 9.54 -13.08
C LYS A 9 -3.57 10.32 -11.81
N LYS A 10 -3.36 11.64 -11.89
CA LYS A 10 -2.81 12.42 -10.76
C LYS A 10 -3.80 12.57 -9.59
N SER A 11 -5.08 12.80 -9.90
CA SER A 11 -6.16 12.99 -8.91
C SER A 11 -6.47 11.75 -8.05
N SER A 12 -6.30 10.54 -8.60
CA SER A 12 -6.54 9.30 -7.87
C SER A 12 -5.46 9.03 -6.82
N GLN A 13 -4.21 9.37 -7.11
CA GLN A 13 -3.08 9.17 -6.19
C GLN A 13 -3.16 10.11 -4.97
N ASP A 14 -3.54 11.36 -5.19
CA ASP A 14 -3.71 12.35 -4.11
C ASP A 14 -4.85 11.93 -3.16
N ASN A 15 -5.94 11.35 -3.69
CA ASN A 15 -7.00 10.78 -2.88
C ASN A 15 -6.52 9.60 -2.02
N ILE A 16 -5.69 8.71 -2.56
CA ILE A 16 -5.11 7.58 -1.81
C ILE A 16 -4.18 8.08 -0.69
N ASN A 17 -3.37 9.11 -0.94
CA ASN A 17 -2.47 9.69 0.06
C ASN A 17 -3.26 10.29 1.24
N SER A 18 -4.31 11.05 0.96
CA SER A 18 -5.19 11.62 2.00
C SER A 18 -5.91 10.54 2.81
N LYS A 19 -6.41 9.49 2.14
CA LYS A 19 -7.03 8.34 2.82
C LYS A 19 -6.03 7.56 3.67
N LEU A 20 -4.79 7.41 3.19
CA LEU A 20 -3.71 6.75 3.93
C LEU A 20 -3.33 7.54 5.19
N GLN A 21 -3.22 8.87 5.09
CA GLN A 21 -2.99 9.75 6.24
C GLN A 21 -4.05 9.56 7.33
N LEU A 22 -5.31 9.39 6.92
CA LEU A 22 -6.43 9.13 7.82
C LEU A 22 -6.28 7.76 8.51
N VAL A 23 -6.00 6.70 7.74
CA VAL A 23 -5.71 5.35 8.30
C VAL A 23 -4.60 5.39 9.34
N ILE A 24 -3.59 6.23 9.17
CA ILE A 24 -2.45 6.32 10.10
C ILE A 24 -2.83 7.03 11.39
N LYS A 25 -3.80 7.94 11.35
CA LYS A 25 -4.28 8.67 12.54
C LYS A 25 -5.27 7.84 13.35
N SER A 26 -6.24 7.21 12.71
CA SER A 26 -7.36 6.52 13.38
C SER A 26 -7.25 5.00 13.38
N GLY A 27 -6.49 4.43 12.44
CA GLY A 27 -6.41 2.99 12.20
C GLY A 27 -5.14 2.34 12.72
N LYS A 28 -4.87 1.12 12.24
CA LYS A 28 -3.67 0.33 12.56
C LYS A 28 -2.96 -0.10 11.29
N VAL A 29 -1.70 0.31 11.18
CA VAL A 29 -0.82 -0.06 10.07
C VAL A 29 0.43 -0.76 10.56
N SER A 30 1.01 -1.60 9.70
CA SER A 30 2.28 -2.26 9.93
C SER A 30 3.20 -2.02 8.73
N LEU A 31 4.46 -1.67 9.01
CA LEU A 31 5.42 -1.24 7.99
C LEU A 31 6.52 -2.29 7.83
N GLY A 32 6.95 -2.48 6.58
CA GLY A 32 8.09 -3.33 6.23
C GLY A 32 7.72 -4.78 5.91
N VAL A 33 8.57 -5.41 5.08
CA VAL A 33 8.32 -6.72 4.47
C VAL A 33 8.11 -7.83 5.51
N GLN A 34 9.00 -7.94 6.51
CA GLN A 34 8.91 -9.01 7.51
C GLN A 34 7.61 -8.94 8.32
N SER A 35 7.22 -7.72 8.72
CA SER A 35 5.97 -7.47 9.43
C SER A 35 4.75 -7.79 8.55
N THR A 36 4.79 -7.37 7.28
CA THR A 36 3.74 -7.68 6.29
C THR A 36 3.57 -9.19 6.12
N LEU A 37 4.65 -9.94 5.92
CA LEU A 37 4.60 -11.40 5.80
C LEU A 37 4.04 -12.07 7.06
N LYS A 38 4.41 -11.58 8.25
CA LYS A 38 3.84 -12.06 9.52
C LYS A 38 2.33 -11.82 9.60
N ASN A 39 1.87 -10.63 9.25
CA ASN A 39 0.45 -10.27 9.30
C ASN A 39 -0.39 -11.00 8.24
N LEU A 40 0.18 -11.24 7.06
CA LEU A 40 -0.42 -12.04 6.00
C LEU A 40 -0.61 -13.50 6.45
N ARG A 41 0.44 -14.12 7.02
CA ARG A 41 0.35 -15.49 7.58
C ARG A 41 -0.65 -15.60 8.73
N GLN A 42 -0.85 -14.52 9.49
CA GLN A 42 -1.81 -14.47 10.59
C GLN A 42 -3.24 -14.14 10.14
N GLY A 43 -3.48 -13.84 8.86
CA GLY A 43 -4.79 -13.44 8.35
C GLY A 43 -5.32 -12.10 8.88
N ARG A 44 -4.44 -11.26 9.43
CA ARG A 44 -4.81 -9.95 10.00
C ARG A 44 -4.71 -8.80 9.01
N ALA A 45 -4.08 -9.03 7.86
CA ALA A 45 -3.90 -8.01 6.83
C ALA A 45 -5.18 -7.84 6.00
N LYS A 46 -5.71 -6.61 5.97
CA LYS A 46 -6.88 -6.25 5.15
C LYS A 46 -6.47 -5.69 3.79
N LEU A 47 -5.38 -4.93 3.72
CA LEU A 47 -4.81 -4.37 2.50
C LEU A 47 -3.28 -4.30 2.58
N VAL A 48 -2.60 -4.60 1.48
CA VAL A 48 -1.16 -4.44 1.31
C VAL A 48 -0.89 -3.39 0.24
N MET A 49 -0.06 -2.39 0.55
CA MET A 49 0.42 -1.39 -0.39
C MET A 49 1.90 -1.63 -0.70
N ILE A 50 2.24 -1.74 -1.98
CA ILE A 50 3.60 -2.00 -2.45
C ILE A 50 4.08 -0.79 -3.26
N SER A 51 5.21 -0.22 -2.87
CA SER A 51 5.84 0.88 -3.62
C SER A 51 6.37 0.41 -4.98
N SER A 52 6.35 1.30 -5.97
CA SER A 52 6.75 1.02 -7.36
C SER A 52 8.19 0.51 -7.51
N ASN A 53 9.11 0.92 -6.63
CA ASN A 53 10.52 0.53 -6.66
C ASN A 53 10.87 -0.63 -5.71
N THR A 54 9.88 -1.39 -5.25
CA THR A 54 10.12 -2.61 -4.46
C THR A 54 10.77 -3.69 -5.34
N PRO A 55 11.87 -4.35 -4.91
CA PRO A 55 12.51 -5.37 -5.72
C PRO A 55 11.55 -6.50 -6.13
N PRO A 56 11.65 -7.00 -7.38
CA PRO A 56 10.65 -7.89 -7.96
C PRO A 56 10.48 -9.20 -7.18
N LEU A 57 11.56 -9.74 -6.61
CA LEU A 57 11.51 -10.94 -5.78
C LEU A 57 10.61 -10.75 -4.55
N ARG A 58 10.78 -9.66 -3.81
CA ARG A 58 9.96 -9.37 -2.61
C ARG A 58 8.52 -9.01 -2.98
N LYS A 59 8.35 -8.28 -4.08
CA LYS A 59 7.02 -7.95 -4.61
C LYS A 59 6.23 -9.24 -4.90
N SER A 60 6.82 -10.17 -5.64
CA SER A 60 6.20 -11.44 -6.01
C SER A 60 5.93 -12.32 -4.78
N GLU A 61 6.84 -12.35 -3.81
CA GLU A 61 6.65 -13.05 -2.54
C GLU A 61 5.43 -12.52 -1.78
N ILE A 62 5.32 -11.20 -1.62
CA ILE A 62 4.20 -10.57 -0.90
C ILE A 62 2.88 -10.79 -1.63
N GLU A 63 2.86 -10.65 -2.95
CA GLU A 63 1.67 -10.92 -3.78
C GLU A 63 1.20 -12.37 -3.64
N TYR A 64 2.14 -13.32 -3.64
CA TYR A 64 1.82 -14.74 -3.43
C TYR A 64 1.16 -14.99 -2.07
N TYR A 65 1.74 -14.44 -0.98
CA TYR A 65 1.12 -14.57 0.34
C TYR A 65 -0.22 -13.85 0.46
N ALA A 66 -0.37 -12.68 -0.18
CA ALA A 66 -1.62 -11.94 -0.21
C ALA A 66 -2.72 -12.69 -0.97
N MET A 67 -2.36 -13.38 -2.06
CA MET A 67 -3.29 -14.23 -2.80
C MET A 67 -3.77 -15.40 -1.95
N LEU A 68 -2.88 -16.05 -1.21
CA LEU A 68 -3.24 -17.14 -0.28
C LEU A 68 -4.14 -16.67 0.86
N SER A 69 -3.88 -15.47 1.41
CA SER A 69 -4.69 -14.89 2.49
C SER A 69 -5.94 -14.14 1.99
N LYS A 70 -6.19 -14.11 0.68
CA LYS A 70 -7.26 -13.32 0.04
C LYS A 70 -7.24 -11.84 0.44
N THR A 71 -6.04 -11.29 0.65
CA THR A 71 -5.84 -9.89 1.04
C THR A 71 -5.69 -9.03 -0.22
N ALA A 72 -6.34 -7.86 -0.24
CA ALA A 72 -6.20 -6.92 -1.35
C ALA A 72 -4.75 -6.39 -1.44
N VAL A 73 -4.25 -6.23 -2.68
CA VAL A 73 -2.92 -5.66 -2.95
C VAL A 73 -3.07 -4.45 -3.85
N HIS A 74 -2.42 -3.35 -3.48
CA HIS A 74 -2.40 -2.12 -4.25
C HIS A 74 -0.99 -1.70 -4.61
N HIS A 75 -0.74 -1.56 -5.90
CA HIS A 75 0.50 -1.02 -6.42
C HIS A 75 0.51 0.50 -6.34
N TYR A 76 1.19 1.00 -5.31
CA TYR A 76 1.41 2.41 -5.14
C TYR A 76 2.36 2.94 -6.22
N GLN A 77 1.87 3.91 -7.01
CA GLN A 77 2.61 4.47 -8.14
C GLN A 77 3.85 5.28 -7.74
N GLY A 78 3.96 5.72 -6.48
CA GLY A 78 5.13 6.43 -5.97
C GLY A 78 6.25 5.50 -5.51
N SER A 79 7.43 6.08 -5.25
CA SER A 79 8.58 5.37 -4.67
C SER A 79 8.38 5.09 -3.19
N ASN A 80 9.25 4.27 -2.61
CA ASN A 80 9.32 4.02 -1.16
C ASN A 80 9.50 5.28 -0.30
N ILE A 81 10.10 6.35 -0.85
CA ILE A 81 10.20 7.65 -0.19
C ILE A 81 8.82 8.31 -0.16
N ALA A 82 8.15 8.40 -1.32
CA ALA A 82 6.81 8.99 -1.42
C ALA A 82 5.79 8.24 -0.55
N LEU A 83 5.85 6.91 -0.51
CA LEU A 83 4.99 6.09 0.35
C LEU A 83 5.28 6.35 1.83
N GLY A 84 6.55 6.47 2.22
CA GLY A 84 6.94 6.85 3.59
C GLY A 84 6.39 8.23 3.99
N THR A 85 6.55 9.23 3.12
CA THR A 85 6.04 10.59 3.33
C THR A 85 4.50 10.62 3.39
N ALA A 86 3.82 9.93 2.47
CA ALA A 86 2.36 9.78 2.51
C ALA A 86 1.93 9.11 3.82
N ALA A 87 2.75 8.17 4.32
CA ALA A 87 2.53 7.52 5.60
C ALA A 87 2.96 8.34 6.83
N GLY A 88 3.36 9.61 6.67
CA GLY A 88 3.81 10.48 7.76
C GLY A 88 5.10 9.99 8.44
N LYS A 89 5.93 9.20 7.75
CA LYS A 89 7.20 8.67 8.27
C LYS A 89 8.39 9.42 7.63
N LEU A 90 9.38 9.72 8.46
CA LEU A 90 10.65 10.35 8.04
C LEU A 90 11.67 9.33 7.49
N PHE A 91 11.23 8.12 7.14
CA PHE A 91 12.06 7.06 6.59
C PHE A 91 11.34 6.38 5.42
N ARG A 92 12.13 5.74 4.55
CA ARG A 92 11.63 5.01 3.39
C ARG A 92 10.79 3.79 3.79
N VAL A 93 9.62 3.64 3.16
CA VAL A 93 8.72 2.50 3.37
C VAL A 93 8.48 1.82 2.03
N GLY A 94 9.03 0.63 1.86
CA GLY A 94 8.82 -0.15 0.63
C GLY A 94 7.43 -0.80 0.55
N VAL A 95 6.92 -1.23 1.70
CA VAL A 95 5.66 -1.98 1.83
C VAL A 95 4.96 -1.55 3.11
N LEU A 96 3.66 -1.33 3.00
CA LEU A 96 2.76 -0.97 4.10
C LEU A 96 1.58 -1.93 4.12
N THR A 97 1.19 -2.35 5.31
CA THR A 97 0.05 -3.24 5.54
C THR A 97 -0.98 -2.52 6.40
N VAL A 98 -2.22 -2.47 5.96
CA VAL A 98 -3.35 -1.97 6.74
C VAL A 98 -3.97 -3.16 7.46
N LEU A 99 -3.94 -3.11 8.79
CA LEU A 99 -4.59 -4.08 9.67
C LEU A 99 -6.00 -3.60 10.04
N ASP A 100 -6.12 -2.29 10.24
CA ASP A 100 -7.39 -1.63 10.49
C ASP A 100 -7.43 -0.26 9.82
N ALA A 101 -8.54 0.05 9.14
CA ALA A 101 -8.67 1.28 8.37
C ALA A 101 -9.16 2.48 9.22
N GLY A 102 -9.64 2.25 10.45
CA GLY A 102 -10.31 3.27 11.24
C GLY A 102 -11.45 3.92 10.45
N ASP A 103 -11.50 5.26 10.44
CA ASP A 103 -12.54 6.04 9.74
C ASP A 103 -12.23 6.25 8.25
N SER A 104 -11.24 5.56 7.68
CA SER A 104 -10.87 5.70 6.27
C SER A 104 -11.55 4.66 5.38
N ASP A 105 -12.17 5.13 4.30
CA ASP A 105 -12.70 4.29 3.22
C ASP A 105 -11.61 3.76 2.27
N LEU A 106 -10.36 3.67 2.72
CA LEU A 106 -9.25 3.21 1.89
C LEU A 106 -9.48 1.78 1.38
N LEU A 107 -10.04 0.90 2.20
CA LEU A 107 -10.27 -0.50 1.83
C LEU A 107 -11.28 -0.64 0.68
N THR A 108 -12.34 0.15 0.69
CA THR A 108 -13.39 0.11 -0.35
C THR A 108 -12.95 0.81 -1.64
N THR A 109 -12.12 1.85 -1.53
CA THR A 109 -11.60 2.60 -2.69
C THR A 109 -10.62 1.79 -3.53
N VAL A 110 -9.91 0.87 -2.87
CA VAL A 110 -8.79 0.13 -3.45
C VAL A 110 -9.20 -1.30 -3.84
N ALA A 111 -10.31 -1.80 -3.33
CA ALA A 111 -10.86 -3.12 -3.66
C ALA A 111 -11.71 -3.14 -4.96
N ASN A 112 -11.94 -1.99 -5.60
CA ASN A 112 -12.66 -1.86 -6.88
C ASN A 112 -11.70 -1.59 -8.04
#